data_AF-A0A2V8QW07-F1
#
_entry.id   AF-A0A2V8QW07-F1
#
_cell.length_a   1.000
_cell.length_b   1.000
_cell.length_c   1.000
_cell.angle_alpha   90.00
_cell.angle_beta   90.00
_cell.angle_gamma   90.00
#
_symmetry.space_group_name_H-M   'P 1'
#
loop_
_entity.id
_entity.type
_entity.pdbx_description
1 polymer ?
#
loop_
_entity_poly.entity_id
_entity_poly.type
_entity_poly.pdbx_seq_one_letter_code
_entity_poly.pdbx_strand_id
1 'polypeptide(L)'
;TYATPQSTLAADALGFARHYLADINPWRWLVTGESNIRDHVPGAGVLLAATLLLAAFGLVLVWRGHRREAWWRFVAYALAASVVPAALTVNDFPQLRLIAFPVFLHVLTAPALAWLLDDGRSPAGVTPGHQIARRFRSHKRAALYALVALLLLQGAYFQWLFHRRAPERWYVFDARFTTHVLAPALATNRSPVFLYDPPGRSGYIQAYWHGALEGVDASRFVRLAPNDAPPPGALVISTEEDCANCRLLARHINYIVYAVPPTDLKATGAPLPMEAARAGLTSPDLPHALKAGQRQALSVIVRNVGGVTWPAVGEDGGRYAVTLRDRWLSDGGAPAVSEDAAARMPYDLEPGDTAGLTLQISAPETPGQYVLELDVVQEGAAWFGARGSKTLRAGVSVTPR
;
A
#
# COMPACT_ATOMS: atom_id res chain seq x y z
N THR A 1 -0.07 13.96 -17.19
CA THR A 1 -1.09 13.77 -18.23
C THR A 1 -0.46 12.96 -19.36
N TYR A 2 -1.25 12.23 -20.15
CA TYR A 2 -0.74 11.54 -21.35
C TYR A 2 -0.54 12.51 -22.53
N ALA A 3 -1.11 13.72 -22.46
CA ALA A 3 -0.87 14.77 -23.45
C ALA A 3 0.53 15.35 -23.25
N THR A 4 1.35 15.29 -24.29
CA THR A 4 2.75 15.75 -24.28
C THR A 4 3.00 16.66 -25.49
N PRO A 5 4.07 17.46 -25.51
CA PRO A 5 4.40 18.25 -26.71
C PRO A 5 4.58 17.41 -27.98
N GLN A 6 4.77 16.10 -27.84
CA GLN A 6 4.97 15.15 -28.94
C GLN A 6 3.69 14.40 -29.34
N SER A 7 2.60 14.49 -28.57
CA SER A 7 1.35 13.81 -28.90
C SER A 7 0.58 14.55 -29.99
N THR A 8 -0.12 13.79 -30.82
CA THR A 8 -1.05 14.36 -31.80
C THR A 8 -2.40 14.64 -31.13
N LEU A 9 -3.15 15.62 -31.64
CA LEU A 9 -4.51 15.90 -31.16
C LEU A 9 -5.41 14.65 -31.22
N ALA A 10 -5.24 13.80 -32.23
CA ALA A 10 -5.98 12.56 -32.37
C ALA A 10 -5.63 11.55 -31.26
N ALA A 11 -4.35 11.41 -30.92
CA ALA A 11 -3.91 10.55 -29.82
C ALA A 11 -4.44 11.07 -28.48
N ASP A 12 -4.41 12.39 -28.26
CA ASP A 12 -4.89 13.00 -27.02
C ASP A 12 -6.41 12.90 -26.88
N ALA A 13 -7.15 13.09 -27.97
CA ALA A 13 -8.61 12.90 -27.98
C ALA A 13 -9.01 11.45 -27.73
N LEU A 14 -8.28 10.49 -28.30
CA LEU A 14 -8.51 9.06 -28.04
C LEU A 14 -8.17 8.69 -26.60
N GLY A 15 -7.05 9.20 -26.07
CA GLY A 15 -6.67 9.05 -24.67
C GLY A 15 -7.77 9.60 -23.75
N PHE A 16 -8.24 10.81 -24.01
CA PHE A 16 -9.31 11.44 -23.25
C PHE A 16 -10.59 10.62 -23.25
N ALA A 17 -11.05 10.18 -24.43
CA ALA A 17 -12.26 9.37 -24.53
C ALA A 17 -12.12 8.04 -23.77
N ARG A 18 -10.96 7.39 -23.86
CA ARG A 18 -10.68 6.14 -23.14
C ARG A 18 -10.73 6.35 -21.62
N HIS A 19 -10.02 7.35 -21.11
CA HIS A 19 -9.98 7.63 -19.67
C HIS A 19 -11.35 8.09 -19.16
N TYR A 20 -12.04 8.98 -19.88
CA TYR A 20 -13.39 9.41 -19.51
C TYR A 20 -14.37 8.23 -19.39
N LEU A 21 -14.37 7.30 -20.35
CA LEU A 21 -15.23 6.10 -20.31
C LEU A 21 -14.83 5.15 -19.16
N ALA A 22 -13.53 5.01 -18.89
CA ALA A 22 -13.04 4.23 -17.76
C ALA A 22 -13.48 4.84 -16.42
N ASP A 23 -13.45 6.17 -16.31
CA ASP A 23 -13.77 6.93 -15.11
C ASP A 23 -15.28 6.90 -14.77
N ILE A 24 -16.16 6.71 -15.75
CA ILE A 24 -17.61 6.54 -15.52
C ILE A 24 -18.05 5.07 -15.42
N ASN A 25 -17.11 4.11 -15.45
CA ASN A 25 -17.44 2.69 -15.40
C ASN A 25 -18.15 2.33 -14.07
N PRO A 26 -19.42 1.89 -14.11
CA PRO A 26 -20.19 1.62 -12.88
C PRO A 26 -19.58 0.49 -12.03
N TRP A 27 -18.83 -0.44 -12.63
CA TRP A 27 -18.16 -1.51 -11.89
C TRP A 27 -17.05 -0.96 -10.98
N ARG A 28 -16.32 0.06 -11.43
CA ARG A 28 -15.32 0.77 -10.59
C ARG A 28 -16.02 1.49 -9.44
N TRP A 29 -17.10 2.20 -9.73
CA TRP A 29 -17.86 2.90 -8.71
C TRP A 29 -18.50 1.98 -7.66
N LEU A 30 -18.96 0.78 -8.04
CA LEU A 30 -19.74 -0.11 -7.17
C LEU A 30 -18.94 -1.23 -6.50
N VAL A 31 -17.89 -1.74 -7.14
CA VAL A 31 -17.27 -3.02 -6.76
C VAL A 31 -15.78 -2.92 -6.53
N THR A 32 -15.02 -2.44 -7.52
CA THR A 32 -13.56 -2.55 -7.47
C THR A 32 -12.85 -1.30 -6.95
N GLY A 33 -13.40 -0.13 -7.21
CA GLY A 33 -12.81 1.16 -6.88
C GLY A 33 -11.47 1.45 -7.55
N GLU A 34 -10.71 2.36 -6.93
CA GLU A 34 -9.35 2.71 -7.33
C GLU A 34 -8.35 1.64 -6.87
N SER A 35 -7.33 1.37 -7.68
CA SER A 35 -6.25 0.41 -7.36
C SER A 35 -5.18 0.99 -6.45
N ASN A 36 -5.09 2.31 -6.34
CA ASN A 36 -4.17 2.97 -5.43
C ASN A 36 -4.57 2.70 -3.97
N ILE A 37 -3.77 1.85 -3.32
CA ILE A 37 -3.96 1.44 -1.94
C ILE A 37 -3.83 2.57 -0.92
N ARG A 38 -3.25 3.72 -1.31
CA ARG A 38 -3.23 4.93 -0.47
C ARG A 38 -4.61 5.58 -0.41
N ASP A 39 -5.27 5.62 -1.55
CA ASP A 39 -6.48 6.43 -1.72
C ASP A 39 -7.73 5.57 -1.45
N HIS A 40 -7.69 4.25 -1.66
CA HIS A 40 -8.85 3.36 -1.53
C HIS A 40 -8.58 2.03 -0.82
N VAL A 41 -9.63 1.40 -0.29
CA VAL A 41 -9.58 0.02 0.21
C VAL A 41 -9.78 -0.94 -0.96
N PRO A 42 -8.79 -1.81 -1.30
CA PRO A 42 -8.93 -2.72 -2.42
C PRO A 42 -10.14 -3.66 -2.29
N GLY A 43 -10.95 -3.74 -3.34
CA GLY A 43 -12.13 -4.60 -3.40
C GLY A 43 -13.40 -3.99 -2.78
N ALA A 44 -13.41 -2.68 -2.52
CA ALA A 44 -14.61 -1.92 -2.19
C ALA A 44 -15.04 -1.04 -3.37
N GLY A 45 -16.34 -0.75 -3.50
CA GLY A 45 -16.82 0.35 -4.34
C GLY A 45 -16.51 1.71 -3.73
N VAL A 46 -16.47 2.77 -4.56
CA VAL A 46 -16.34 4.17 -4.10
C VAL A 46 -17.71 4.77 -3.76
N LEU A 47 -18.79 4.22 -4.31
CA LEU A 47 -20.16 4.68 -4.05
C LEU A 47 -21.05 3.54 -3.54
N LEU A 48 -22.03 3.93 -2.72
CA LEU A 48 -23.08 3.03 -2.27
C LEU A 48 -24.03 2.73 -3.43
N ALA A 49 -24.49 1.49 -3.53
CA ALA A 49 -25.38 1.04 -4.59
C ALA A 49 -26.73 1.76 -4.50
N ALA A 50 -27.22 1.99 -3.28
CA ALA A 50 -28.42 2.79 -3.04
C ALA A 50 -28.32 4.20 -3.64
N THR A 51 -27.16 4.87 -3.52
CA THR A 51 -26.93 6.21 -4.11
C THR A 51 -27.04 6.16 -5.62
N LEU A 52 -26.40 5.18 -6.28
CA LEU A 52 -26.46 5.04 -7.73
C LEU A 52 -27.87 4.69 -8.24
N LEU A 53 -28.60 3.81 -7.54
CA LEU A 53 -29.98 3.47 -7.88
C LEU A 53 -30.90 4.69 -7.77
N LEU A 54 -30.78 5.46 -6.69
CA LEU A 54 -31.54 6.69 -6.50
C LEU A 54 -31.18 7.75 -7.55
N ALA A 55 -29.90 7.94 -7.84
CA ALA A 55 -29.43 8.90 -8.83
C ALA A 55 -29.90 8.52 -10.24
N ALA A 56 -29.84 7.24 -10.61
CA ALA A 56 -30.34 6.75 -11.89
C ALA A 56 -31.86 6.96 -12.02
N PHE A 57 -32.63 6.66 -10.97
CA PHE A 57 -34.07 6.89 -10.97
C PHE A 57 -34.40 8.39 -11.02
N GLY A 58 -33.69 9.22 -10.26
CA GLY A 58 -33.90 10.66 -10.26
C GLY A 58 -33.51 11.30 -11.59
N LEU A 59 -32.47 10.80 -12.27
CA LEU A 59 -32.13 11.21 -13.64
C LEU A 59 -33.28 10.91 -14.61
N VAL A 60 -33.94 9.75 -14.50
CA VAL A 60 -35.13 9.42 -15.30
C VAL A 60 -36.28 10.39 -15.02
N LEU A 61 -36.53 10.75 -13.75
CA LEU A 61 -37.55 11.74 -13.38
C LEU A 61 -37.23 13.13 -13.93
N VAL A 62 -35.98 13.57 -13.81
CA VAL A 62 -35.49 14.84 -14.35
C VAL A 62 -35.63 14.87 -15.86
N TRP A 63 -35.26 13.79 -16.56
CA TRP A 63 -35.39 13.70 -18.01
C TRP A 63 -36.86 13.80 -18.46
N ARG A 64 -37.77 13.16 -17.73
CA ARG A 64 -39.21 13.16 -18.05
C ARG A 64 -39.91 14.48 -17.75
N GLY A 65 -39.61 15.10 -16.61
CA GLY A 65 -40.36 16.25 -16.10
C GLY A 65 -39.63 17.59 -16.19
N HIS A 66 -38.30 17.60 -16.05
CA HIS A 66 -37.54 18.82 -15.74
C HIS A 66 -36.40 19.13 -16.73
N ARG A 67 -36.28 18.38 -17.84
CA ARG A 67 -35.16 18.51 -18.81
C ARG A 67 -34.98 19.89 -19.44
N ARG A 68 -36.02 20.73 -19.42
CA ARG A 68 -35.97 22.10 -19.98
C ARG A 68 -35.53 23.15 -18.94
N GLU A 69 -35.58 22.81 -17.66
CA GLU A 69 -35.21 23.73 -16.59
C GLU A 69 -33.70 24.00 -16.60
N ALA A 70 -33.33 25.26 -16.35
CA ALA A 70 -31.93 25.68 -16.40
C ALA A 70 -31.08 24.95 -15.35
N TRP A 71 -31.61 24.79 -14.14
CA TRP A 71 -30.94 24.09 -13.04
C TRP A 71 -30.56 22.64 -13.40
N TRP A 72 -31.52 21.86 -13.93
CA TRP A 72 -31.25 20.46 -14.26
C TRP A 72 -30.34 20.28 -15.47
N ARG A 73 -30.37 21.20 -16.43
CA ARG A 73 -29.37 21.25 -17.51
C ARG A 73 -27.97 21.53 -16.98
N PHE A 74 -27.85 22.45 -16.01
CA PHE A 74 -26.59 22.70 -15.33
C PHE A 74 -26.10 21.45 -14.57
N VAL A 75 -26.96 20.79 -13.79
CA VAL A 75 -26.57 19.55 -13.06
C VAL A 75 -26.11 18.46 -14.02
N ALA A 76 -26.82 18.23 -15.13
CA ALA A 76 -26.42 17.24 -16.13
C ALA A 76 -25.09 17.58 -16.81
N TYR A 77 -24.90 18.86 -17.18
CA TYR A 77 -23.63 19.36 -17.73
C TYR A 77 -22.49 19.19 -16.73
N ALA A 78 -22.70 19.60 -15.48
CA ALA A 78 -21.67 19.57 -14.44
C ALA A 78 -21.31 18.14 -14.04
N LEU A 79 -22.28 17.21 -14.03
CA LEU A 79 -22.00 15.78 -13.85
C LEU A 79 -21.06 15.27 -14.96
N ALA A 80 -21.32 15.58 -16.23
CA ALA A 80 -20.45 15.19 -17.33
C ALA A 80 -19.08 15.89 -17.26
N ALA A 81 -19.05 17.20 -17.03
CA ALA A 81 -17.84 17.99 -16.95
C ALA A 81 -16.94 17.61 -15.76
N SER A 82 -17.51 17.12 -14.66
CA SER A 82 -16.78 16.75 -13.45
C SER A 82 -15.78 15.60 -13.64
N VAL A 83 -15.91 14.83 -14.72
CA VAL A 83 -14.99 13.73 -15.07
C VAL A 83 -13.72 14.24 -15.76
N VAL A 84 -13.77 15.42 -16.38
CA VAL A 84 -12.68 15.98 -17.20
C VAL A 84 -11.33 16.04 -16.46
N PRO A 85 -11.23 16.49 -15.20
CA PRO A 85 -9.94 16.54 -14.50
C PRO A 85 -9.27 15.17 -14.33
N ALA A 86 -10.06 14.12 -14.14
CA ALA A 86 -9.59 12.74 -14.03
C ALA A 86 -9.19 12.17 -15.41
N ALA A 87 -10.04 12.42 -16.42
CA ALA A 87 -9.87 11.94 -17.78
C ALA A 87 -8.61 12.49 -18.48
N LEU A 88 -8.04 13.60 -17.99
CA LEU A 88 -6.79 14.17 -18.48
C LEU A 88 -5.53 13.56 -17.84
N THR A 89 -5.68 12.60 -16.94
CA THR A 89 -4.54 11.96 -16.24
C THR A 89 -4.18 10.60 -16.81
N VAL A 90 -3.01 10.10 -16.41
CA VAL A 90 -2.51 8.77 -16.83
C VAL A 90 -3.02 7.65 -15.93
N ASN A 91 -3.57 7.98 -14.76
CA ASN A 91 -4.04 6.99 -13.81
C ASN A 91 -5.41 6.48 -14.26
N ASP A 92 -5.64 5.18 -14.13
CA ASP A 92 -6.96 4.61 -14.29
C ASP A 92 -7.80 4.91 -13.05
N PHE A 93 -8.92 5.62 -13.20
CA PHE A 93 -9.87 5.90 -12.13
C PHE A 93 -9.27 6.64 -10.91
N PRO A 94 -8.71 7.86 -11.09
CA PRO A 94 -8.11 8.63 -10.00
C PRO A 94 -9.20 9.27 -9.12
N GLN A 95 -9.63 8.60 -8.06
CA GLN A 95 -10.86 8.97 -7.35
C GLN A 95 -10.81 10.39 -6.75
N LEU A 96 -9.63 10.83 -6.29
CA LEU A 96 -9.43 12.17 -5.72
C LEU A 96 -9.68 13.27 -6.76
N ARG A 97 -9.39 13.00 -8.04
CA ARG A 97 -9.69 13.91 -9.15
C ARG A 97 -11.14 13.80 -9.63
N LEU A 98 -11.83 12.71 -9.28
CA LEU A 98 -13.25 12.49 -9.51
C LEU A 98 -14.14 13.01 -8.38
N ILE A 99 -13.61 13.68 -7.36
CA ILE A 99 -14.37 14.09 -6.15
C ILE A 99 -15.63 14.90 -6.45
N ALA A 100 -15.66 15.67 -7.55
CA ALA A 100 -16.82 16.44 -7.97
C ALA A 100 -17.95 15.57 -8.57
N PHE A 101 -17.64 14.41 -9.16
CA PHE A 101 -18.62 13.55 -9.81
C PHE A 101 -19.66 13.00 -8.83
N PRO A 102 -19.28 12.41 -7.67
CA PRO A 102 -20.22 12.05 -6.63
C PRO A 102 -21.12 13.19 -6.18
N VAL A 103 -20.64 14.44 -6.12
CA VAL A 103 -21.44 15.58 -5.64
C VAL A 103 -22.66 15.79 -6.54
N PHE A 104 -22.47 15.87 -7.86
CA PHE A 104 -23.59 16.02 -8.80
C PHE A 104 -24.47 14.78 -8.88
N LEU A 105 -23.87 13.59 -8.74
CA LEU A 105 -24.62 12.34 -8.68
C LEU A 105 -25.56 12.30 -7.45
N HIS A 106 -25.11 12.80 -6.30
CA HIS A 106 -25.94 12.89 -5.09
C HIS A 106 -27.12 13.86 -5.28
N VAL A 107 -26.93 14.98 -5.98
CA VAL A 107 -28.03 15.91 -6.31
C VAL A 107 -29.14 15.20 -7.10
N LEU A 108 -28.78 14.28 -8.00
CA LEU A 108 -29.76 13.48 -8.76
C LEU A 108 -30.52 12.47 -7.90
N THR A 109 -30.14 12.21 -6.66
CA THR A 109 -30.93 11.36 -5.76
C THR A 109 -32.19 12.06 -5.23
N ALA A 110 -32.19 13.40 -5.21
CA ALA A 110 -33.26 14.18 -4.58
C ALA A 110 -34.64 13.98 -5.24
N PRO A 111 -34.79 14.00 -6.59
CA PRO A 111 -36.08 13.74 -7.23
C PRO A 111 -36.62 12.34 -6.94
N ALA A 112 -35.74 11.34 -6.92
CA ALA A 112 -36.08 9.96 -6.57
C ALA A 112 -36.58 9.85 -5.12
N LEU A 113 -35.87 10.48 -4.19
CA LEU A 113 -36.23 10.48 -2.78
C LEU A 113 -37.54 11.23 -2.54
N ALA A 114 -37.72 12.40 -3.16
CA ALA A 114 -38.98 13.15 -3.10
C ALA A 114 -40.15 12.32 -3.62
N TRP A 115 -39.97 11.60 -4.73
CA TRP A 115 -40.99 10.70 -5.26
C TRP A 115 -41.30 9.52 -4.33
N LEU A 116 -40.28 8.93 -3.68
CA LEU A 116 -40.46 7.83 -2.72
C LEU A 116 -41.17 8.27 -1.44
N LEU A 117 -40.91 9.50 -0.99
CA LEU A 117 -41.49 10.08 0.23
C LEU A 117 -42.85 10.73 0.01
N ASP A 118 -43.24 11.01 -1.24
CA ASP A 118 -44.56 11.55 -1.55
C ASP A 118 -45.67 10.53 -1.23
N ASP A 119 -46.37 10.80 -0.13
CA ASP A 119 -47.51 10.04 0.39
C ASP A 119 -48.83 10.34 -0.36
N GLY A 120 -48.82 11.26 -1.35
CA GLY A 120 -49.96 11.57 -2.21
C GLY A 120 -51.15 12.18 -1.48
N ARG A 121 -50.92 12.88 -0.35
CA ARG A 121 -51.97 13.62 0.34
C ARG A 121 -52.26 14.93 -0.41
N SER A 122 -53.22 14.89 -1.33
CA SER A 122 -53.90 16.13 -1.74
C SER A 122 -54.65 16.69 -0.52
N PRO A 123 -54.52 18.00 -0.19
CA PRO A 123 -55.41 18.62 0.76
C PRO A 123 -56.81 18.70 0.13
N ALA A 124 -57.74 17.94 0.72
CA ALA A 124 -59.16 17.84 0.37
C ALA A 124 -59.53 17.10 -0.94
N GLY A 125 -60.43 16.11 -0.82
CA GLY A 125 -61.15 15.50 -1.96
C GLY A 125 -61.10 13.97 -1.99
N VAL A 126 -62.09 13.32 -1.37
CA VAL A 126 -62.31 11.87 -1.41
C VAL A 126 -62.71 11.44 -2.82
N THR A 127 -61.99 10.48 -3.43
CA THR A 127 -62.42 9.75 -4.64
C THR A 127 -62.10 8.25 -4.56
N PRO A 128 -62.84 7.37 -5.28
CA PRO A 128 -62.70 5.92 -5.16
C PRO A 128 -61.50 5.41 -5.97
N GLY A 129 -60.35 5.30 -5.31
CA GLY A 129 -59.14 4.59 -5.80
C GLY A 129 -58.31 3.99 -4.65
N HIS A 130 -58.96 3.76 -3.50
CA HIS A 130 -58.29 3.55 -2.21
C HIS A 130 -57.36 2.32 -2.18
N GLN A 131 -57.68 1.23 -2.90
CA GLN A 131 -56.85 0.02 -2.91
C GLN A 131 -55.57 0.18 -3.76
N ILE A 132 -55.66 0.77 -4.96
CA ILE A 132 -54.50 0.98 -5.85
C ILE A 132 -53.54 1.99 -5.22
N ALA A 133 -54.06 3.11 -4.69
CA ALA A 133 -53.24 4.10 -3.99
C ALA A 133 -52.60 3.56 -2.70
N ARG A 134 -53.29 2.67 -1.95
CA ARG A 134 -52.73 2.00 -0.77
C ARG A 134 -51.63 0.99 -1.15
N ARG A 135 -51.83 0.22 -2.23
CA ARG A 135 -50.82 -0.70 -2.78
C ARG A 135 -49.58 0.06 -3.24
N PHE A 136 -49.74 1.14 -3.99
CA PHE A 136 -48.61 1.94 -4.47
C PHE A 136 -47.79 2.53 -3.31
N ARG A 137 -48.46 3.02 -2.26
CA ARG A 137 -47.81 3.47 -1.01
C ARG A 137 -47.05 2.35 -0.28
N SER A 138 -47.60 1.14 -0.21
CA SER A 138 -46.90 0.02 0.41
C SER A 138 -45.62 -0.36 -0.35
N HIS A 139 -45.63 -0.28 -1.68
CA HIS A 139 -44.46 -0.57 -2.52
C HIS A 139 -43.37 0.51 -2.37
N LYS A 140 -43.74 1.80 -2.31
CA LYS A 140 -42.79 2.89 -2.03
C LYS A 140 -42.10 2.73 -0.67
N ARG A 141 -42.86 2.42 0.38
CA ARG A 141 -42.32 2.16 1.73
C ARG A 141 -41.40 0.93 1.76
N ALA A 142 -41.81 -0.16 1.11
CA ALA A 142 -40.97 -1.34 0.99
C ALA A 142 -39.65 -1.04 0.25
N ALA A 143 -39.70 -0.24 -0.83
CA ALA A 143 -38.50 0.21 -1.53
C ALA A 143 -37.59 1.08 -0.64
N LEU A 144 -38.16 1.99 0.15
CA LEU A 144 -37.39 2.80 1.10
C LEU A 144 -36.71 1.91 2.15
N TYR A 145 -37.42 0.96 2.75
CA TYR A 145 -36.84 0.02 3.71
C TYR A 145 -35.75 -0.85 3.08
N ALA A 146 -35.94 -1.31 1.84
CA ALA A 146 -34.92 -2.06 1.11
C ALA A 146 -33.66 -1.23 0.84
N LEU A 147 -33.80 0.05 0.48
CA LEU A 147 -32.68 0.97 0.30
C LEU A 147 -31.92 1.22 1.61
N VAL A 148 -32.63 1.42 2.72
CA VAL A 148 -32.01 1.56 4.06
C VAL A 148 -31.28 0.28 4.46
N ALA A 149 -31.90 -0.89 4.28
CA ALA A 149 -31.25 -2.16 4.56
C ALA A 149 -29.98 -2.36 3.70
N LEU A 150 -30.05 -2.01 2.41
CA LEU A 150 -28.89 -2.06 1.51
C LEU A 150 -27.76 -1.14 1.97
N LEU A 151 -28.07 0.11 2.37
CA LEU A 151 -27.09 1.05 2.92
C LEU A 151 -26.39 0.48 4.16
N LEU A 152 -27.16 -0.08 5.10
CA LEU A 152 -26.62 -0.68 6.33
C LEU A 152 -25.74 -1.90 6.02
N LEU A 153 -26.18 -2.78 5.12
CA LEU A 153 -25.41 -3.95 4.70
C LEU A 153 -24.10 -3.55 4.00
N GLN A 154 -24.12 -2.54 3.13
CA GLN A 154 -22.92 -2.03 2.48
C GLN A 154 -21.97 -1.37 3.47
N GLY A 155 -22.49 -0.61 4.45
CA GLY A 155 -21.70 -0.04 5.53
C GLY A 155 -21.03 -1.11 6.38
N ALA A 156 -21.77 -2.15 6.77
CA ALA A 156 -21.23 -3.28 7.53
C ALA A 156 -20.18 -4.06 6.74
N TYR A 157 -20.42 -4.31 5.44
CA TYR A 157 -19.45 -4.95 4.56
C TYR A 157 -18.17 -4.12 4.41
N PHE A 158 -18.29 -2.80 4.22
CA PHE A 158 -17.13 -1.90 4.16
C PHE A 158 -16.34 -1.92 5.45
N GLN A 159 -16.99 -1.83 6.62
CA GLN A 159 -16.31 -1.89 7.92
C GLN A 159 -15.56 -3.22 8.10
N TRP A 160 -16.21 -4.34 7.79
CA TRP A 160 -15.56 -5.65 7.82
C TRP A 160 -14.34 -5.71 6.89
N LEU A 161 -14.48 -5.26 5.65
CA LEU A 161 -13.39 -5.27 4.67
C LEU A 161 -12.25 -4.33 5.07
N PHE A 162 -12.56 -3.13 5.56
CA PHE A 162 -11.61 -2.15 6.06
C PHE A 162 -10.77 -2.75 7.18
N HIS A 163 -11.40 -3.31 8.22
CA HIS A 163 -10.66 -3.91 9.34
C HIS A 163 -9.86 -5.14 8.92
N ARG A 164 -10.32 -5.89 7.92
CA ARG A 164 -9.56 -7.03 7.38
C ARG A 164 -8.33 -6.59 6.58
N ARG A 165 -8.41 -5.50 5.82
CA ARG A 165 -7.34 -5.01 4.92
C ARG A 165 -6.42 -3.97 5.52
N ALA A 166 -6.87 -3.22 6.53
CA ALA A 166 -6.09 -2.15 7.14
C ALA A 166 -4.71 -2.62 7.66
N PRO A 167 -4.57 -3.82 8.28
CA PRO A 167 -3.25 -4.31 8.69
C PRO A 167 -2.28 -4.51 7.53
N GLU A 168 -2.75 -4.75 6.30
CA GLU A 168 -1.90 -4.95 5.12
C GLU A 168 -1.36 -3.62 4.54
N ARG A 169 -1.80 -2.47 5.07
CA ARG A 169 -1.58 -1.12 4.49
C ARG A 169 -0.73 -0.22 5.35
N TRP A 170 -0.20 -0.72 6.46
CA TRP A 170 0.52 0.07 7.47
C TRP A 170 1.64 0.93 6.87
N TYR A 171 2.33 0.42 5.85
CA TYR A 171 3.49 1.04 5.22
C TYR A 171 3.16 2.28 4.37
N VAL A 172 1.91 2.42 3.95
CA VAL A 172 1.45 3.55 3.12
C VAL A 172 1.06 4.75 3.99
N PHE A 173 0.81 4.50 5.27
CA PHE A 173 0.36 5.50 6.24
C PHE A 173 1.40 5.74 7.34
N ASP A 174 2.63 5.23 7.16
CA ASP A 174 3.71 5.32 8.15
C ASP A 174 3.24 4.91 9.57
N ALA A 175 2.28 3.97 9.67
CA ALA A 175 1.58 3.67 10.92
C ALA A 175 2.49 3.17 12.05
N ARG A 176 3.70 2.74 11.67
CA ARG A 176 4.76 2.17 12.49
C ARG A 176 5.91 3.14 12.76
N PHE A 177 5.82 4.39 12.31
CA PHE A 177 6.86 5.41 12.50
C PHE A 177 7.16 5.64 13.98
N THR A 178 6.14 5.77 14.84
CA THR A 178 6.35 5.95 16.28
C THR A 178 7.18 4.83 16.89
N THR A 179 6.86 3.57 16.60
CA THR A 179 7.46 2.40 17.26
C THR A 179 8.81 2.00 16.68
N HIS A 180 9.03 2.18 15.37
CA HIS A 180 10.23 1.68 14.68
C HIS A 180 11.20 2.75 14.20
N VAL A 181 10.82 4.03 14.28
CA VAL A 181 11.70 5.15 13.88
C VAL A 181 11.89 6.11 15.04
N LEU A 182 10.80 6.67 15.57
CA LEU A 182 10.88 7.67 16.62
C LEU A 182 11.35 7.06 17.95
N ALA A 183 10.75 5.96 18.40
CA ALA A 183 11.12 5.32 19.66
C ALA A 183 12.60 4.88 19.71
N PRO A 184 13.17 4.22 18.67
CA PRO A 184 14.61 3.92 18.64
C PRO A 184 15.49 5.17 18.70
N ALA A 185 15.11 6.25 18.02
CA ALA A 185 15.86 7.51 18.09
C ALA A 185 15.83 8.11 19.50
N LEU A 186 14.65 8.18 20.13
CA LEU A 186 14.49 8.75 21.47
C LEU A 186 15.16 7.91 22.56
N ALA A 187 15.20 6.58 22.40
CA ALA A 187 15.84 5.66 23.35
C ALA A 187 17.35 5.90 23.51
N THR A 188 17.99 6.56 22.54
CA THR A 188 19.42 6.93 22.63
C THR A 188 19.70 8.07 23.63
N ASN A 189 18.67 8.81 24.07
CA ASN A 189 18.79 10.04 24.86
C ASN A 189 19.69 11.13 24.23
N ARG A 190 19.99 11.05 22.92
CA ARG A 190 20.69 12.12 22.21
C ARG A 190 19.72 13.25 21.84
N SER A 191 20.23 14.48 21.92
CA SER A 191 19.50 15.70 21.55
C SER A 191 20.49 16.74 21.00
N PRO A 192 20.15 17.47 19.92
CA PRO A 192 18.95 17.30 19.11
C PRO A 192 19.02 16.04 18.22
N VAL A 193 17.85 15.59 17.75
CA VAL A 193 17.70 14.63 16.67
C VAL A 193 17.63 15.41 15.35
N PHE A 194 18.58 15.17 14.45
CA PHE A 194 18.61 15.81 13.15
C PHE A 194 17.66 15.09 12.19
N LEU A 195 16.95 15.87 11.38
CA LEU A 195 16.04 15.36 10.35
C LEU A 195 16.63 15.68 8.98
N TYR A 196 17.01 14.65 8.23
CA TYR A 196 17.62 14.79 6.91
C TYR A 196 16.79 14.06 5.85
N ASP A 197 16.35 14.75 4.83
CA ASP A 197 15.58 14.16 3.73
C ASP A 197 16.20 14.53 2.38
N PRO A 198 16.42 13.54 1.48
CA PRO A 198 16.80 13.82 0.11
C PRO A 198 15.77 14.75 -0.59
N PRO A 199 16.21 15.54 -1.60
CA PRO A 199 15.31 16.42 -2.35
C PRO A 199 14.03 15.72 -2.83
N GLY A 200 12.88 16.36 -2.61
CA GLY A 200 11.57 15.80 -2.97
C GLY A 200 10.95 14.85 -1.93
N ARG A 201 11.68 14.52 -0.85
CA ARG A 201 11.13 13.82 0.31
C ARG A 201 10.82 14.80 1.45
N SER A 202 9.92 14.41 2.35
CA SER A 202 9.48 15.24 3.47
C SER A 202 9.18 14.41 4.70
N GLY A 203 10.07 13.44 4.98
CA GLY A 203 9.96 12.55 6.13
C GLY A 203 10.03 13.28 7.47
N TYR A 204 10.72 14.43 7.53
CA TYR A 204 10.79 15.30 8.71
C TYR A 204 9.41 15.63 9.29
N ILE A 205 8.36 15.68 8.47
CA ILE A 205 6.99 15.96 8.91
C ILE A 205 6.54 14.89 9.91
N GLN A 206 6.88 13.62 9.68
CA GLN A 206 6.50 12.54 10.59
C GLN A 206 7.16 12.68 11.96
N ALA A 207 8.42 13.11 12.01
CA ALA A 207 9.12 13.35 13.27
C ALA A 207 8.46 14.46 14.10
N TYR A 208 8.09 15.59 13.48
CA TYR A 208 7.37 16.66 14.18
C TYR A 208 5.96 16.26 14.57
N TRP A 209 5.22 15.58 13.68
CA TRP A 209 3.85 15.16 13.92
C TRP A 209 3.76 14.12 15.05
N HIS A 210 4.49 13.01 14.92
CA HIS A 210 4.50 11.95 15.93
C HIS A 210 5.20 12.41 17.21
N GLY A 211 6.23 13.26 17.11
CA GLY A 211 6.84 13.90 18.26
C GLY A 211 5.84 14.71 19.08
N ALA A 212 5.02 15.54 18.43
CA ALA A 212 3.98 16.31 19.13
C ALA A 212 2.93 15.40 19.80
N LEU A 213 2.52 14.30 19.14
CA LEU A 213 1.60 13.32 19.72
C LEU A 213 2.17 12.61 20.95
N GLU A 214 3.47 12.34 20.97
CA GLU A 214 4.20 11.72 22.08
C GLU A 214 4.67 12.73 23.14
N GLY A 215 4.32 14.01 23.01
CA GLY A 215 4.73 15.06 23.95
C GLY A 215 6.22 15.42 23.90
N VAL A 216 6.90 15.11 22.78
CA VAL A 216 8.29 15.49 22.52
C VAL A 216 8.35 16.95 22.07
N ASP A 217 9.11 17.78 22.79
CA ASP A 217 9.29 19.18 22.44
C ASP A 217 9.91 19.35 21.03
N ALA A 218 9.33 20.22 20.21
CA ALA A 218 9.75 20.44 18.83
C ALA A 218 11.22 20.90 18.70
N SER A 219 11.77 21.57 19.72
CA SER A 219 13.19 21.98 19.77
C SER A 219 14.16 20.80 19.82
N ARG A 220 13.69 19.59 20.16
CA ARG A 220 14.49 18.37 20.07
C ARG A 220 14.77 17.96 18.63
N PHE A 221 14.05 18.50 17.65
CA PHE A 221 14.23 18.18 16.24
C PHE A 221 14.84 19.35 15.47
N VAL A 222 15.94 19.07 14.77
CA VAL A 222 16.59 20.05 13.90
C VAL A 222 16.54 19.55 12.46
N ARG A 223 15.71 20.19 11.63
CA ARG A 223 15.65 19.90 10.20
C ARG A 223 16.88 20.48 9.50
N LEU A 224 17.59 19.63 8.77
CA LEU A 224 18.69 20.01 7.89
C LEU A 224 18.16 20.45 6.52
N ALA A 225 18.85 21.38 5.86
CA ALA A 225 18.54 21.68 4.46
C ALA A 225 18.94 20.48 3.58
N PRO A 226 18.36 20.31 2.37
CA PRO A 226 18.62 19.14 1.53
C PRO A 226 20.09 18.93 1.12
N ASN A 227 20.91 19.97 1.19
CA ASN A 227 22.34 19.91 0.84
C ASN A 227 23.25 19.97 2.09
N ASP A 228 22.68 20.08 3.28
CA ASP A 228 23.46 20.15 4.52
C ASP A 228 23.78 18.72 4.99
N ALA A 229 25.07 18.45 5.19
CA ALA A 229 25.49 17.21 5.80
C ALA A 229 25.19 17.21 7.31
N PRO A 230 24.67 16.10 7.88
CA PRO A 230 24.55 15.97 9.32
C PRO A 230 25.91 16.11 10.03
N PRO A 231 25.98 16.81 11.17
CA PRO A 231 27.26 17.06 11.84
C PRO A 231 27.84 15.78 12.46
N PRO A 232 29.17 15.70 12.68
CA PRO A 232 29.79 14.56 13.36
C PRO A 232 29.17 14.31 14.75
N GLY A 233 28.90 13.05 15.08
CA GLY A 233 28.24 12.65 16.33
C GLY A 233 26.72 12.84 16.36
N ALA A 234 26.11 13.37 15.30
CA ALA A 234 24.67 13.58 15.22
C ALA A 234 23.89 12.26 15.25
N LEU A 235 22.75 12.27 15.93
CA LEU A 235 21.68 11.30 15.72
C LEU A 235 20.76 11.82 14.61
N VAL A 236 20.47 11.00 13.61
CA VAL A 236 19.72 11.39 12.42
C VAL A 236 18.55 10.44 12.19
N ILE A 237 17.36 11.00 11.95
CA ILE A 237 16.26 10.31 11.28
C ILE A 237 16.25 10.78 9.83
N SER A 238 16.26 9.84 8.89
CA SER A 238 16.33 10.17 7.48
C SER A 238 15.44 9.30 6.60
N THR A 239 15.03 9.85 5.45
CA THR A 239 14.38 9.09 4.35
C THR A 239 15.35 8.61 3.27
N GLU A 240 16.65 8.69 3.51
CA GLU A 240 17.67 7.99 2.73
C GLU A 240 17.44 6.47 2.77
N GLU A 241 17.72 5.80 1.66
CA GLU A 241 17.62 4.33 1.57
C GLU A 241 18.78 3.66 2.30
N ASP A 242 19.96 4.28 2.26
CA ASP A 242 21.18 3.84 2.92
C ASP A 242 22.00 5.04 3.37
N CYS A 243 22.83 4.86 4.40
CA CYS A 243 23.80 5.85 4.84
C CYS A 243 25.23 5.34 4.65
N ALA A 244 26.07 6.16 4.01
CA ALA A 244 27.49 5.88 3.86
C ALA A 244 28.24 6.37 5.10
N ASN A 245 29.15 5.55 5.63
CA ASN A 245 29.96 5.89 6.80
C ASN A 245 29.13 6.32 8.03
N CYS A 246 28.07 5.59 8.32
CA CYS A 246 27.19 5.82 9.47
C CYS A 246 27.20 4.62 10.43
N ARG A 247 26.70 4.83 11.64
CA ARG A 247 26.26 3.78 12.54
C ARG A 247 24.75 3.62 12.43
N LEU A 248 24.28 2.63 11.68
CA LEU A 248 22.85 2.35 11.57
C LEU A 248 22.32 1.78 12.90
N LEU A 249 21.24 2.37 13.43
CA LEU A 249 20.62 2.00 14.71
C LEU A 249 19.26 1.33 14.52
N ALA A 250 18.48 1.81 13.56
CA ALA A 250 17.21 1.22 13.20
C ALA A 250 16.94 1.41 11.70
N ARG A 251 16.16 0.50 11.13
CA ARG A 251 15.76 0.53 9.73
C ARG A 251 14.27 0.20 9.62
N HIS A 252 13.55 1.07 8.97
CA HIS A 252 12.12 0.94 8.70
C HIS A 252 11.84 1.24 7.22
N ILE A 253 10.68 0.83 6.71
CA ILE A 253 10.33 1.18 5.34
C ILE A 253 10.31 2.71 5.19
N ASN A 254 11.02 3.21 4.17
CA ASN A 254 11.24 4.64 3.90
C ASN A 254 12.06 5.43 4.92
N TYR A 255 12.53 4.83 6.03
CA TYR A 255 13.26 5.56 7.07
C TYR A 255 14.44 4.78 7.63
N ILE A 256 15.53 5.49 7.90
CA ILE A 256 16.65 4.99 8.68
C ILE A 256 16.92 5.90 9.88
N VAL A 257 17.36 5.28 10.97
CA VAL A 257 17.89 5.98 12.14
C VAL A 257 19.36 5.63 12.25
N TYR A 258 20.22 6.64 12.20
CA TYR A 258 21.66 6.43 12.27
C TYR A 258 22.36 7.48 13.10
N ALA A 259 23.59 7.17 13.52
CA ALA A 259 24.49 8.12 14.13
C ALA A 259 25.71 8.38 13.22
N VAL A 260 26.12 9.64 13.13
CA VAL A 260 27.28 10.06 12.34
C VAL A 260 28.55 9.84 13.16
N PRO A 261 29.57 9.13 12.65
CA PRO A 261 30.86 9.01 13.33
C PRO A 261 31.57 10.36 13.51
N PRO A 262 32.40 10.53 14.55
CA PRO A 262 32.60 9.58 15.65
C PRO A 262 31.37 9.56 16.58
N THR A 263 30.97 8.37 17.01
CA THR A 263 29.82 8.16 17.90
C THR A 263 30.07 6.99 18.84
N ASP A 264 29.53 7.09 20.05
CA ASP A 264 29.50 6.04 21.08
C ASP A 264 28.21 5.21 21.02
N LEU A 265 27.21 5.64 20.25
CA LEU A 265 25.98 4.91 20.05
C LEU A 265 26.24 3.60 19.31
N LYS A 266 25.56 2.54 19.73
CA LYS A 266 25.70 1.20 19.17
C LYS A 266 24.35 0.65 18.78
N ALA A 267 24.33 -0.12 17.70
CA ALA A 267 23.15 -0.90 17.37
C ALA A 267 23.02 -2.05 18.39
N THR A 268 21.80 -2.36 18.80
CA THR A 268 21.53 -3.43 19.77
C THR A 268 20.85 -4.60 19.07
N GLY A 269 21.29 -5.82 19.39
CA GLY A 269 20.69 -7.04 18.86
C GLY A 269 20.77 -8.18 19.87
N ALA A 270 19.92 -9.20 19.68
CA ALA A 270 19.90 -10.40 20.49
C ALA A 270 19.53 -11.61 19.63
N PRO A 271 19.97 -12.83 20.01
CA PRO A 271 19.55 -14.04 19.30
C PRO A 271 18.04 -14.22 19.40
N LEU A 272 17.41 -14.54 18.27
CA LEU A 272 15.99 -14.84 18.23
C LEU A 272 15.72 -16.17 18.94
N PRO A 273 14.57 -16.29 19.65
CA PRO A 273 14.08 -17.58 20.15
C PRO A 273 13.98 -18.61 19.01
N MET A 274 14.08 -19.89 19.33
CA MET A 274 14.11 -20.94 18.31
C MET A 274 12.81 -20.99 17.51
N GLU A 275 11.68 -20.79 18.19
CA GLU A 275 10.32 -20.76 17.63
C GLU A 275 10.06 -19.54 16.73
N ALA A 276 10.85 -18.48 16.86
CA ALA A 276 10.74 -17.29 16.02
C ALA A 276 11.35 -17.49 14.63
N ALA A 277 12.20 -18.51 14.45
CA ALA A 277 12.89 -18.80 13.20
C ALA A 277 11.99 -19.57 12.23
N ARG A 278 10.94 -18.91 11.71
CA ARG A 278 9.94 -19.51 10.81
C ARG A 278 9.66 -18.60 9.63
N ALA A 279 10.17 -18.99 8.45
CA ALA A 279 10.05 -18.21 7.22
C ALA A 279 9.17 -18.87 6.16
N GLY A 280 8.47 -18.03 5.39
CA GLY A 280 7.92 -18.38 4.09
C GLY A 280 8.75 -17.73 2.99
N LEU A 281 9.19 -18.51 2.01
CA LEU A 281 9.98 -18.03 0.87
C LEU A 281 9.29 -18.40 -0.44
N THR A 282 9.17 -17.44 -1.35
CA THR A 282 8.73 -17.67 -2.74
C THR A 282 9.58 -16.85 -3.71
N SER A 283 9.78 -17.36 -4.92
CA SER A 283 10.44 -16.64 -6.01
C SER A 283 9.79 -17.07 -7.34
N PRO A 284 9.44 -16.12 -8.23
CA PRO A 284 8.86 -16.43 -9.53
C PRO A 284 9.92 -16.82 -10.59
N ASP A 285 11.20 -16.62 -10.30
CA ASP A 285 12.31 -16.62 -11.25
C ASP A 285 13.44 -17.59 -10.87
N LEU A 286 13.12 -18.66 -10.13
CA LEU A 286 14.08 -19.72 -9.80
C LEU A 286 14.67 -20.37 -11.06
N PRO A 287 16.00 -20.45 -11.19
CA PRO A 287 16.63 -20.98 -12.38
C PRO A 287 16.55 -22.51 -12.44
N HIS A 288 16.49 -23.04 -13.66
CA HIS A 288 16.66 -24.48 -13.94
C HIS A 288 18.01 -24.80 -14.58
N ALA A 289 18.65 -23.82 -15.21
CA ALA A 289 19.97 -23.97 -15.80
C ALA A 289 20.72 -22.64 -15.80
N LEU A 290 22.04 -22.70 -15.60
CA LEU A 290 22.96 -21.56 -15.62
C LEU A 290 24.27 -21.96 -16.28
N LYS A 291 25.02 -20.97 -16.76
CA LYS A 291 26.42 -21.17 -17.14
C LYS A 291 27.33 -21.12 -15.91
N ALA A 292 28.45 -21.84 -15.98
CA ALA A 292 29.48 -21.79 -14.94
C ALA A 292 29.94 -20.35 -14.62
N GLY A 293 29.85 -19.96 -13.34
CA GLY A 293 30.18 -18.62 -12.86
C GLY A 293 29.15 -17.53 -13.21
N GLN A 294 28.00 -17.87 -13.81
CA GLN A 294 26.98 -16.89 -14.16
C GLN A 294 26.37 -16.25 -12.91
N ARG A 295 26.31 -14.92 -12.92
CA ARG A 295 25.55 -14.13 -11.94
C ARG A 295 24.11 -13.94 -12.38
N GLN A 296 23.17 -14.09 -11.45
CA GLN A 296 21.75 -13.83 -11.69
C GLN A 296 21.12 -13.12 -10.50
N ALA A 297 20.29 -12.12 -10.79
CA ALA A 297 19.42 -11.50 -9.80
C ALA A 297 18.13 -12.34 -9.67
N LEU A 298 17.80 -12.77 -8.46
CA LEU A 298 16.55 -13.45 -8.13
C LEU A 298 15.64 -12.53 -7.31
N SER A 299 14.37 -12.49 -7.70
CA SER A 299 13.32 -11.80 -6.94
C SER A 299 12.74 -12.75 -5.90
N VAL A 300 12.96 -12.46 -4.61
CA VAL A 300 12.53 -13.34 -3.51
C VAL A 300 11.57 -12.60 -2.59
N ILE A 301 10.40 -13.17 -2.36
CA ILE A 301 9.47 -12.70 -1.33
C ILE A 301 9.73 -13.50 -0.07
N VAL A 302 10.09 -12.79 1.00
CA VAL A 302 10.29 -13.34 2.33
C VAL A 302 9.12 -12.95 3.21
N ARG A 303 8.58 -13.91 3.96
CA ARG A 303 7.51 -13.69 4.95
C ARG A 303 7.94 -14.14 6.33
N ASN A 304 7.70 -13.29 7.34
CA ASN A 304 7.79 -13.71 8.73
C ASN A 304 6.54 -14.52 9.11
N VAL A 305 6.70 -15.83 9.30
CA VAL A 305 5.62 -16.72 9.76
C VAL A 305 5.83 -17.19 11.21
N GLY A 306 6.81 -16.59 11.91
CA GLY A 306 7.03 -16.76 13.34
C GLY A 306 6.20 -15.79 14.18
N GLY A 307 6.38 -15.86 15.50
CA GLY A 307 5.67 -15.02 16.48
C GLY A 307 6.43 -13.80 16.99
N VAL A 308 7.65 -13.54 16.48
CA VAL A 308 8.53 -12.46 16.96
C VAL A 308 9.06 -11.66 15.76
N THR A 309 9.23 -10.35 15.96
CA THR A 309 9.83 -9.43 14.97
C THR A 309 11.27 -9.81 14.64
N TRP A 310 11.63 -9.76 13.36
CA TRP A 310 12.98 -10.02 12.89
C TRP A 310 13.75 -8.72 12.69
N PRO A 311 14.90 -8.54 13.35
CA PRO A 311 15.69 -7.32 13.21
C PRO A 311 16.42 -7.28 11.85
N ALA A 312 16.34 -6.15 11.14
CA ALA A 312 17.07 -5.90 9.90
C ALA A 312 18.51 -5.42 10.12
N VAL A 313 18.76 -4.75 11.25
CA VAL A 313 20.06 -4.13 11.55
C VAL A 313 20.94 -5.01 12.44
N GLY A 314 20.36 -5.59 13.51
CA GLY A 314 21.11 -6.34 14.51
C GLY A 314 22.00 -5.46 15.41
N GLU A 315 23.05 -6.05 15.98
CA GLU A 315 24.11 -5.34 16.68
C GLU A 315 25.19 -4.83 15.73
N ASP A 316 26.14 -4.06 16.28
CA ASP A 316 27.32 -3.59 15.56
C ASP A 316 28.01 -4.69 14.74
N GLY A 317 28.25 -4.44 13.46
CA GLY A 317 28.80 -5.44 12.52
C GLY A 317 27.76 -6.38 11.91
N GLY A 318 26.47 -6.17 12.19
CA GLY A 318 25.35 -6.91 11.59
C GLY A 318 25.06 -8.25 12.24
N ARG A 319 25.69 -8.57 13.36
CA ARG A 319 25.36 -9.79 14.11
C ARG A 319 23.94 -9.69 14.65
N TYR A 320 23.24 -10.81 14.68
CA TYR A 320 21.81 -10.92 14.97
C TYR A 320 20.86 -10.27 13.97
N ALA A 321 21.35 -9.58 12.94
CA ALA A 321 20.51 -9.17 11.82
C ALA A 321 19.97 -10.42 11.11
N VAL A 322 18.75 -10.32 10.61
CA VAL A 322 18.15 -11.35 9.77
C VAL A 322 18.41 -11.00 8.30
N THR A 323 18.89 -11.98 7.54
CA THR A 323 19.26 -11.86 6.13
C THR A 323 18.69 -13.02 5.34
N LEU A 324 18.54 -12.82 4.03
CA LEU A 324 18.30 -13.91 3.08
C LEU A 324 19.64 -14.33 2.50
N ARG A 325 19.92 -15.63 2.46
CA ARG A 325 21.11 -16.19 1.85
C ARG A 325 20.80 -17.30 0.86
N ASP A 326 21.69 -17.52 -0.09
CA ASP A 326 21.71 -18.77 -0.86
C ASP A 326 22.72 -19.78 -0.29
N ARG A 327 22.65 -21.00 -0.79
CA ARG A 327 23.65 -22.04 -0.63
C ARG A 327 23.57 -22.96 -1.83
N TRP A 328 24.72 -23.23 -2.43
CA TRP A 328 24.82 -24.22 -3.51
C TRP A 328 25.22 -25.57 -2.94
N LEU A 329 24.41 -26.58 -3.19
CA LEU A 329 24.64 -27.95 -2.75
C LEU A 329 24.93 -28.83 -3.97
N SER A 330 25.97 -29.66 -3.88
CA SER A 330 26.19 -30.74 -4.85
C SER A 330 25.15 -31.84 -4.70
N ASP A 331 25.10 -32.78 -5.64
CA ASP A 331 24.18 -33.93 -5.62
C ASP A 331 24.32 -34.79 -4.34
N GLY A 332 25.51 -34.79 -3.72
CA GLY A 332 25.78 -35.42 -2.43
C GLY A 332 25.38 -34.59 -1.20
N GLY A 333 24.78 -33.41 -1.39
CA GLY A 333 24.35 -32.50 -0.33
C GLY A 333 25.47 -31.67 0.32
N ALA A 334 26.71 -31.76 -0.19
CA ALA A 334 27.83 -30.97 0.32
C ALA A 334 27.83 -29.55 -0.30
N PRO A 335 28.19 -28.49 0.46
CA PRO A 335 28.35 -27.15 -0.07
C PRO A 335 29.34 -27.12 -1.25
N ALA A 336 28.92 -26.51 -2.35
CA ALA A 336 29.67 -26.46 -3.61
C ALA A 336 30.42 -25.14 -3.83
N VAL A 337 30.00 -24.07 -3.14
CA VAL A 337 30.58 -22.73 -3.25
C VAL A 337 30.93 -22.24 -1.84
N SER A 338 32.00 -21.47 -1.71
CA SER A 338 32.46 -20.91 -0.43
C SER A 338 31.82 -19.57 -0.07
N GLU A 339 31.35 -18.82 -1.07
CA GLU A 339 30.72 -17.52 -0.91
C GLU A 339 29.22 -17.60 -1.23
N ASP A 340 28.41 -17.45 -0.19
CA ASP A 340 26.97 -17.33 -0.30
C ASP A 340 26.59 -15.85 -0.55
N ALA A 341 25.70 -15.61 -1.49
CA ALA A 341 25.00 -14.35 -1.67
C ALA A 341 24.19 -14.00 -0.41
N ALA A 342 24.11 -12.71 -0.10
CA ALA A 342 23.32 -12.20 1.01
C ALA A 342 22.50 -10.98 0.58
N ALA A 343 21.25 -10.94 1.00
CA ALA A 343 20.39 -9.77 0.90
C ALA A 343 19.89 -9.39 2.31
N ARG A 344 20.02 -8.10 2.65
CA ARG A 344 19.57 -7.57 3.95
C ARG A 344 18.07 -7.32 3.90
N MET A 345 17.40 -7.51 5.05
CA MET A 345 16.01 -7.09 5.17
C MET A 345 15.92 -5.56 5.05
N PRO A 346 14.95 -5.02 4.30
CA PRO A 346 14.81 -3.59 4.09
C PRO A 346 14.27 -2.84 5.31
N TYR A 347 13.74 -3.57 6.30
CA TYR A 347 13.20 -3.08 7.56
C TYR A 347 12.96 -4.26 8.52
N ASP A 348 12.67 -4.00 9.78
CA ASP A 348 12.32 -5.04 10.75
C ASP A 348 10.98 -5.72 10.39
N LEU A 349 10.97 -7.04 10.17
CA LEU A 349 9.76 -7.78 9.78
C LEU A 349 8.99 -8.24 11.01
N GLU A 350 7.83 -7.63 11.30
CA GLU A 350 6.90 -8.11 12.34
C GLU A 350 6.23 -9.43 11.92
N PRO A 351 5.64 -10.19 12.86
CA PRO A 351 4.85 -11.38 12.54
C PRO A 351 3.81 -11.13 11.44
N GLY A 352 3.91 -11.89 10.35
CA GLY A 352 3.02 -11.79 9.21
C GLY A 352 3.49 -10.86 8.08
N ASP A 353 4.46 -9.99 8.32
CA ASP A 353 5.01 -9.06 7.33
C ASP A 353 5.74 -9.79 6.19
N THR A 354 5.84 -9.10 5.05
CA THR A 354 6.52 -9.59 3.85
C THR A 354 7.47 -8.54 3.27
N ALA A 355 8.69 -8.95 2.90
CA ALA A 355 9.63 -8.13 2.18
C ALA A 355 9.99 -8.75 0.82
N GLY A 356 10.00 -7.94 -0.23
CA GLY A 356 10.59 -8.29 -1.51
C GLY A 356 12.09 -7.97 -1.50
N LEU A 357 12.91 -8.93 -1.88
CA LEU A 357 14.37 -8.83 -1.91
C LEU A 357 14.90 -9.21 -3.29
N THR A 358 16.01 -8.59 -3.68
CA THR A 358 16.80 -9.01 -4.83
C THR A 358 18.06 -9.70 -4.32
N LEU A 359 18.22 -10.99 -4.61
CA LEU A 359 19.39 -11.78 -4.24
C LEU A 359 20.28 -12.02 -5.47
N GLN A 360 21.54 -11.61 -5.40
CA GLN A 360 22.52 -11.77 -6.49
C GLN A 360 23.29 -13.08 -6.34
N ILE A 361 22.77 -14.17 -6.91
CA ILE A 361 23.38 -15.49 -6.84
C ILE A 361 24.52 -15.63 -7.86
N SER A 362 25.50 -16.49 -7.57
CA SER A 362 26.57 -16.86 -8.50
C SER A 362 26.62 -18.38 -8.66
N ALA A 363 26.44 -18.87 -9.89
CA ALA A 363 26.50 -20.30 -10.17
C ALA A 363 27.91 -20.87 -9.92
N PRO A 364 28.04 -22.14 -9.47
CA PRO A 364 29.32 -22.82 -9.36
C PRO A 364 30.16 -22.73 -10.63
N GLU A 365 31.49 -22.65 -10.48
CA GLU A 365 32.42 -22.60 -11.62
C GLU A 365 32.59 -23.95 -12.33
N THR A 366 32.25 -25.05 -11.65
CA THR A 366 32.34 -26.40 -12.21
C THR A 366 30.98 -26.82 -12.77
N PRO A 367 30.87 -27.19 -14.06
CA PRO A 367 29.64 -27.73 -14.61
C PRO A 367 29.16 -28.98 -13.87
N GLY A 368 27.84 -29.15 -13.74
CA GLY A 368 27.26 -30.24 -12.98
C GLY A 368 25.80 -29.99 -12.59
N GLN A 369 25.22 -30.94 -11.85
CA GLN A 369 23.90 -30.77 -11.25
C GLN A 369 24.05 -30.30 -9.81
N TYR A 370 23.27 -29.28 -9.45
CA TYR A 370 23.29 -28.67 -8.13
C TYR A 370 21.87 -28.41 -7.62
N VAL A 371 21.76 -28.25 -6.30
CA VAL A 371 20.59 -27.66 -5.67
C VAL A 371 20.95 -26.27 -5.17
N LEU A 372 20.24 -25.26 -5.68
CA LEU A 372 20.21 -23.93 -5.11
C LEU A 372 19.22 -23.95 -3.94
N GLU A 373 19.70 -23.71 -2.74
CA GLU A 373 18.87 -23.54 -1.54
C GLU A 373 18.89 -22.08 -1.10
N LEU A 374 17.72 -21.46 -0.97
CA LEU A 374 17.53 -20.16 -0.35
C LEU A 374 16.96 -20.34 1.05
N ASP A 375 17.58 -19.70 2.04
CA ASP A 375 17.17 -19.77 3.44
C ASP A 375 17.39 -18.42 4.15
N VAL A 376 16.61 -18.21 5.20
CA VAL A 376 16.75 -17.06 6.08
C VAL A 376 17.76 -17.39 7.17
N VAL A 377 18.62 -16.44 7.49
CA VAL A 377 19.69 -16.60 8.48
C VAL A 377 19.60 -15.49 9.49
N GLN A 378 19.73 -15.83 10.77
CA GLN A 378 20.15 -14.84 11.76
C GLN A 378 21.67 -14.86 11.85
N GLU A 379 22.28 -13.76 11.42
CA GLU A 379 23.73 -13.60 11.32
C GLU A 379 24.42 -13.83 12.67
N GLY A 380 25.49 -14.63 12.68
CA GLY A 380 26.20 -15.00 13.90
C GLY A 380 25.39 -15.86 14.89
N ALA A 381 24.25 -16.41 14.48
CA ALA A 381 23.42 -17.29 15.28
C ALA A 381 23.09 -18.61 14.55
N ALA A 382 22.11 -18.62 13.64
CA ALA A 382 21.69 -19.84 12.97
C ALA A 382 20.89 -19.59 11.68
N TRP A 383 20.98 -20.56 10.78
CA TRP A 383 20.06 -20.73 9.66
C TRP A 383 18.67 -21.16 10.17
N PHE A 384 17.62 -20.64 9.55
CA PHE A 384 16.25 -20.96 9.95
C PHE A 384 15.88 -22.39 9.56
N GLY A 385 16.40 -22.90 8.44
CA GLY A 385 16.26 -24.30 8.05
C GLY A 385 16.79 -25.26 9.12
N ALA A 386 17.92 -24.94 9.76
CA ALA A 386 18.47 -25.72 10.86
C ALA A 386 17.58 -25.72 12.13
N ARG A 387 16.66 -24.75 12.24
CA ARG A 387 15.66 -24.65 13.30
C ARG A 387 14.29 -25.20 12.88
N GLY A 388 14.21 -25.89 11.74
CA GLY A 388 12.99 -26.52 11.23
C GLY A 388 12.09 -25.62 10.37
N SER A 389 12.58 -24.45 9.94
CA SER A 389 11.90 -23.67 8.91
C SER A 389 11.99 -24.35 7.54
N LYS A 390 11.00 -24.13 6.68
CA LYS A 390 11.10 -24.57 5.28
C LYS A 390 12.02 -23.63 4.52
N THR A 391 12.91 -24.21 3.71
CA THR A 391 13.78 -23.50 2.77
C THR A 391 13.19 -23.57 1.36
N LEU A 392 13.63 -22.69 0.47
CA LEU A 392 13.23 -22.72 -0.94
C LEU A 392 14.35 -23.36 -1.76
N ARG A 393 14.04 -24.40 -2.54
CA ARG A 393 15.04 -25.18 -3.27
C ARG A 393 14.71 -25.27 -4.76
N ALA A 394 15.73 -25.20 -5.61
CA ALA A 394 15.64 -25.44 -7.04
C ALA A 394 16.78 -26.36 -7.51
N GLY A 395 16.46 -27.34 -8.34
CA GLY A 395 17.47 -28.11 -9.07
C GLY A 395 17.97 -27.29 -10.26
N VAL A 396 19.29 -27.13 -10.36
CA VAL A 396 19.94 -26.27 -11.37
C VAL A 396 21.03 -27.05 -12.08
N SER A 397 20.95 -27.11 -13.41
CA SER A 397 22.01 -27.62 -14.26
C SER A 397 23.01 -26.53 -14.63
N VAL A 398 24.25 -26.65 -14.19
CA VAL A 398 25.33 -25.74 -14.56
C VAL A 398 26.06 -26.28 -15.79
N THR A 399 26.04 -25.52 -16.89
CA THR A 399 26.70 -25.88 -18.14
C THR A 399 28.02 -25.14 -18.33
N PRO A 400 28.91 -25.60 -19.23
CA PRO A 400 30.11 -24.85 -19.61
C PRO A 400 29.77 -23.43 -20.12
N ARG A 401 30.74 -22.51 -20.02
CA ARG A 401 30.59 -21.10 -20.40
C ARG A 401 30.24 -20.88 -21.88
#